data_AF-A0A946DL62-F1
#
_entry.id   AF-A0A946DL62-F1
#
_cell.length_a   1.000
_cell.length_b   1.000
_cell.length_c   1.000
_cell.angle_alpha   90.00
_cell.angle_beta   90.00
_cell.angle_gamma   90.00
#
_symmetry.space_group_name_H-M   'P 1'
#
loop_
_entity.id
_entity.type
_entity.pdbx_description
1 polymer ?
#
loop_
_entity_poly.entity_id
_entity_poly.type
_entity_poly.pdbx_seq_one_letter_code
_entity_poly.pdbx_strand_id
1 'polypeptide(L)'
;MKHNTHTLVNSFDLKFDSADPKNGSLYIACNNSLSDILIDDLRTRALWLEGGASVIKEDQKDAYKAGLIFVAAVDYMSGDETLVLARFNHPKYPSDSSRWAEWIATADQLFGRTK
;
A
#
# COMPACT_ATOMS: atom_id res chain seq x y z
N MET A 1 8.41 -13.06 0.08
CA MET A 1 9.05 -12.84 1.41
C MET A 1 7.96 -12.97 2.48
N LYS A 2 8.24 -13.33 3.75
CA LYS A 2 7.17 -13.28 4.78
C LYS A 2 7.04 -11.85 5.29
N HIS A 3 5.95 -11.18 4.95
CA HIS A 3 5.68 -9.81 5.38
C HIS A 3 5.00 -9.76 6.75
N ASN A 4 5.36 -8.76 7.54
CA ASN A 4 4.63 -8.30 8.71
C ASN A 4 4.78 -6.77 8.83
N THR A 5 4.06 -6.16 9.78
CA THR A 5 4.11 -4.70 9.98
C THR A 5 5.54 -4.17 10.15
N HIS A 6 6.36 -4.81 10.98
CA HIS A 6 7.72 -4.33 11.27
C HIS A 6 8.64 -4.45 10.05
N THR A 7 8.58 -5.58 9.32
CA THR A 7 9.43 -5.77 8.14
C THR A 7 9.07 -4.76 7.05
N LEU A 8 7.78 -4.49 6.84
CA LEU A 8 7.32 -3.54 5.83
C LEU A 8 7.74 -2.11 6.19
N VAL A 9 7.41 -1.64 7.40
CA VAL A 9 7.70 -0.27 7.85
C VAL A 9 9.20 0.05 7.87
N ASN A 10 10.04 -0.94 8.17
CA ASN A 10 11.49 -0.73 8.23
C ASN A 10 12.18 -0.83 6.85
N SER A 11 11.62 -1.61 5.92
CA SER A 11 12.31 -1.92 4.64
C SER A 11 11.84 -1.04 3.48
N PHE A 12 10.67 -0.42 3.60
CA PHE A 12 10.05 0.34 2.52
C PHE A 12 9.55 1.71 2.97
N ASP A 13 9.47 2.63 2.01
CA ASP A 13 8.62 3.79 2.12
C ASP A 13 7.16 3.36 1.92
N LEU A 14 6.34 3.55 2.96
CA LEU A 14 4.92 3.22 2.94
C LEU A 14 4.14 4.44 2.48
N LYS A 15 3.72 4.40 1.21
CA LYS A 15 2.82 5.37 0.59
C LYS A 15 1.37 5.01 0.86
N PHE A 16 0.52 5.99 1.17
CA PHE A 16 -0.91 5.81 1.37
C PHE A 16 -1.70 7.05 0.90
N ASP A 17 -3.00 6.86 0.65
CA ASP A 17 -3.92 7.93 0.32
C ASP A 17 -4.54 8.51 1.59
N SER A 18 -4.03 9.67 2.03
CA SER A 18 -4.54 10.38 3.19
C SER A 18 -5.84 11.14 2.93
N ALA A 19 -6.26 11.29 1.67
CA ALA A 19 -7.45 12.02 1.28
C ALA A 19 -8.70 11.12 1.20
N ASP A 20 -8.55 9.82 0.98
CA ASP A 20 -9.66 8.84 1.01
C ASP A 20 -9.64 7.97 2.28
N PRO A 21 -10.58 8.18 3.22
CA PRO A 21 -10.71 7.34 4.42
C PRO A 21 -10.88 5.85 4.14
N LYS A 22 -11.41 5.46 2.97
CA LYS A 22 -11.53 4.04 2.57
C LYS A 22 -10.18 3.37 2.33
N ASN A 23 -9.14 4.17 2.10
CA ASN A 23 -7.76 3.71 1.92
C ASN A 23 -6.94 3.75 3.22
N GLY A 24 -7.51 4.15 4.36
CA GLY A 24 -6.76 4.40 5.61
C GLY A 24 -6.00 3.19 6.20
N SER A 25 -6.25 1.99 5.66
CA SER A 25 -5.59 0.74 6.03
C SER A 25 -4.86 0.06 4.85
N LEU A 26 -4.72 0.76 3.71
CA LEU A 26 -4.08 0.27 2.50
C LEU A 26 -2.83 1.07 2.19
N TYR A 27 -1.74 0.37 1.89
CA TYR A 27 -0.42 0.98 1.72
C TYR A 27 0.29 0.35 0.52
N ILE A 28 1.03 1.19 -0.19
CA ILE A 28 2.01 0.79 -1.19
C ILE A 28 3.38 0.88 -0.52
N ALA A 29 4.01 -0.26 -0.26
CA ALA A 29 5.36 -0.35 0.28
C ALA A 29 6.34 -0.49 -0.90
N CYS A 30 7.09 0.56 -1.19
CA CYS A 30 7.93 0.63 -2.38
C CYS A 30 9.01 1.73 -2.26
N ASN A 31 10.22 1.47 -2.75
CA ASN A 31 11.34 2.42 -2.78
C ASN A 31 11.73 2.86 -4.21
N ASN A 32 10.84 2.62 -5.19
CA ASN A 32 11.10 2.87 -6.60
C ASN A 32 9.89 3.54 -7.29
N SER A 33 9.97 3.69 -8.61
CA SER A 33 8.98 4.43 -9.40
C SER A 33 7.69 3.65 -9.72
N LEU A 34 7.64 2.33 -9.44
CA LEU A 34 6.44 1.51 -9.68
C LEU A 34 5.22 2.00 -8.90
N SER A 35 5.45 2.62 -7.73
CA SER A 35 4.35 3.20 -6.96
C SER A 35 3.67 4.34 -7.69
N ASP A 36 4.40 5.12 -8.48
CA ASP A 36 3.86 6.30 -9.14
C ASP A 36 2.98 5.86 -10.33
N ILE A 37 3.43 4.83 -11.08
CA ILE A 37 2.63 4.15 -12.11
C ILE A 37 1.32 3.61 -11.51
N LEU A 38 1.40 2.92 -10.37
CA LEU A 38 0.22 2.37 -9.72
C LEU A 38 -0.72 3.46 -9.20
N ILE A 39 -0.20 4.49 -8.54
CA ILE A 39 -1.00 5.61 -8.03
C ILE A 39 -1.74 6.30 -9.17
N ASP A 40 -1.09 6.51 -10.31
CA ASP A 40 -1.72 7.14 -11.46
C ASP A 40 -2.86 6.27 -12.03
N ASP A 41 -2.70 4.95 -12.14
CA ASP A 41 -3.80 4.07 -12.57
C ASP A 41 -4.95 4.03 -11.54
N LEU A 42 -4.63 3.97 -10.24
CA LEU A 42 -5.64 4.04 -9.17
C LEU A 42 -6.44 5.35 -9.22
N ARG A 43 -5.81 6.47 -9.58
CA ARG A 43 -6.49 7.75 -9.80
C ARG A 43 -7.47 7.69 -10.97
N THR A 44 -7.09 7.07 -12.10
CA THR A 44 -8.01 6.90 -13.24
C THR A 44 -9.27 6.12 -12.89
N ARG A 45 -9.21 5.29 -11.84
CA ARG A 45 -10.30 4.46 -11.32
C ARG A 45 -11.02 5.08 -10.11
N ALA A 46 -10.66 6.30 -9.71
CA ALA A 46 -11.16 6.94 -8.48
C ALA A 46 -10.93 6.11 -7.20
N LEU A 47 -9.86 5.30 -7.19
CA LEU A 47 -9.42 4.50 -6.04
C LEU A 47 -8.32 5.19 -5.23
N TRP A 48 -7.76 6.29 -5.76
CA TRP A 48 -6.80 7.16 -5.11
C TRP A 48 -7.15 8.61 -5.45
N LEU A 49 -7.24 9.49 -4.45
CA LEU A 49 -7.65 10.88 -4.65
C LEU A 49 -6.46 11.81 -4.95
N GLU A 50 -6.72 12.86 -5.73
CA GLU A 50 -5.72 13.88 -6.05
C GLU A 50 -5.22 14.57 -4.77
N GLY A 51 -3.90 14.79 -4.67
CA GLY A 51 -3.26 15.35 -3.47
C GLY A 51 -3.22 14.41 -2.26
N GLY A 52 -3.75 13.19 -2.36
CA GLY A 52 -3.80 12.23 -1.26
C GLY A 52 -2.49 11.51 -0.95
N ALA A 53 -1.48 11.61 -1.82
CA ALA A 53 -0.25 10.83 -1.66
C ALA A 53 0.59 11.29 -0.47
N SER A 54 0.63 10.45 0.57
CA SER A 54 1.40 10.64 1.79
C SER A 54 2.35 9.48 2.03
N VAL A 55 3.44 9.73 2.75
CA VAL A 55 4.44 8.73 3.16
C VAL A 55 4.60 8.75 4.67
N ILE A 56 4.75 7.58 5.29
CA ILE A 56 5.12 7.48 6.71
C ILE A 56 6.54 8.01 6.91
N LYS A 57 6.69 9.05 7.72
CA LYS A 57 7.99 9.64 8.04
C LYS A 57 8.74 8.81 9.08
N GLU A 58 10.06 8.97 9.14
CA GLU A 58 10.94 8.20 10.05
C GLU A 58 10.50 8.30 11.52
N ASP A 59 10.14 9.51 11.97
CA ASP A 59 9.67 9.80 13.33
C ASP A 59 8.28 9.20 13.64
N GLN A 60 7.55 8.73 12.62
CA GLN A 60 6.23 8.11 12.75
C GLN A 60 6.29 6.58 12.73
N LYS A 61 7.41 5.98 12.30
CA LYS A 61 7.51 4.53 12.08
C LYS A 61 7.17 3.71 13.31
N ASP A 62 7.62 4.13 14.50
CA ASP A 62 7.34 3.40 15.74
C ASP A 62 5.85 3.41 16.12
N ALA A 63 5.17 4.55 15.93
CA ALA A 63 3.73 4.65 16.16
C ALA A 63 2.95 3.74 15.20
N TYR A 64 3.33 3.69 13.93
CA TYR A 64 2.69 2.83 12.94
C TYR A 64 2.93 1.34 13.22
N LYS A 65 4.15 0.95 13.62
CA LYS A 65 4.45 -0.42 14.04
C LYS A 65 3.58 -0.88 15.22
N ALA A 66 3.32 0.00 16.17
CA ALA A 66 2.47 -0.29 17.33
C ALA A 66 0.96 -0.31 17.00
N GLY A 67 0.50 0.52 16.05
CA GLY A 67 -0.92 0.71 15.76
C GLY A 67 -1.48 -0.18 14.65
N LEU A 68 -0.66 -0.58 13.67
CA LEU A 68 -1.14 -1.33 12.50
C LEU A 68 -1.20 -2.83 12.74
N ILE A 69 -2.38 -3.41 12.55
CA ILE A 69 -2.59 -4.86 12.59
C ILE A 69 -2.41 -5.39 11.17
N PHE A 70 -1.39 -6.21 10.93
CA PHE A 70 -1.15 -6.83 9.62
C PHE A 70 -2.30 -7.77 9.23
N VAL A 71 -2.80 -7.64 7.99
CA VAL A 71 -3.86 -8.50 7.45
C VAL A 71 -3.36 -9.30 6.25
N ALA A 72 -2.79 -8.64 5.25
CA ALA A 72 -2.30 -9.28 4.04
C ALA A 72 -1.23 -8.44 3.34
N ALA A 73 -0.43 -9.07 2.49
CA ALA A 73 0.43 -8.38 1.55
C ALA A 73 0.54 -9.19 0.25
N VAL A 74 0.74 -8.49 -0.87
CA VAL A 74 0.98 -9.08 -2.20
C VAL A 74 2.19 -8.40 -2.82
N ASP A 75 3.15 -9.22 -3.22
CA ASP A 75 4.37 -8.80 -3.92
C ASP A 75 4.09 -8.68 -5.43
N TYR A 76 4.59 -7.61 -6.03
CA TYR A 76 4.66 -7.40 -7.48
C TYR A 76 6.11 -7.11 -7.85
N MET A 77 6.52 -7.58 -9.02
CA MET A 77 7.86 -7.34 -9.56
C MET A 77 7.77 -6.91 -11.02
N SER A 78 8.59 -5.92 -11.40
CA SER A 78 8.79 -5.51 -12.78
C SER A 78 10.28 -5.33 -13.01
N GLY A 79 10.92 -6.29 -13.69
CA GLY A 79 12.38 -6.38 -13.72
C GLY A 79 12.96 -6.60 -12.32
N ASP A 80 13.92 -5.77 -11.92
CA ASP A 80 14.56 -5.80 -10.59
C ASP A 80 13.83 -4.94 -9.54
N GLU A 81 12.76 -4.24 -9.95
CA GLU A 81 11.97 -3.39 -9.06
C GLU A 81 10.86 -4.20 -8.38
N THR A 82 10.71 -4.01 -7.07
CA THR A 82 9.68 -4.66 -6.25
C THR A 82 8.71 -3.63 -5.69
N LEU A 83 7.43 -3.97 -5.68
CA LEU A 83 6.36 -3.21 -5.04
C LEU A 83 5.54 -4.19 -4.19
N VAL A 84 5.23 -3.81 -2.95
CA VAL A 84 4.36 -4.60 -2.08
C VAL A 84 3.09 -3.83 -1.79
N LEU A 85 1.94 -4.39 -2.15
CA LEU A 85 0.67 -3.91 -1.64
C LEU A 85 0.42 -4.52 -0.27
N ALA A 86 0.21 -3.67 0.73
CA ALA A 86 0.01 -4.09 2.10
C ALA A 86 -1.37 -3.64 2.61
N ARG A 87 -2.09 -4.61 3.18
CA ARG A 87 -3.36 -4.41 3.86
C ARG A 87 -3.15 -4.58 5.35
N PHE A 88 -3.51 -3.54 6.09
CA PHE A 88 -3.56 -3.55 7.53
C PHE A 88 -5.01 -3.40 8.02
N ASN A 89 -5.17 -3.34 9.32
CA ASN A 89 -6.38 -2.90 9.99
C ASN A 89 -6.01 -1.96 11.14
N HIS A 90 -6.90 -1.04 11.47
CA HIS A 90 -6.74 -0.10 12.58
C HIS A 90 -8.11 0.27 13.17
N PRO A 91 -8.27 0.38 14.51
CA PRO A 91 -9.57 0.66 15.12
C PRO A 91 -10.27 1.93 14.60
N LYS A 92 -9.50 2.98 14.29
CA LYS A 92 -10.01 4.24 13.73
C LYS A 92 -10.20 4.21 12.21
N TYR A 93 -9.47 3.35 11.52
CA TYR A 93 -9.40 3.30 10.05
C TYR A 93 -9.53 1.85 9.61
N PRO A 94 -10.73 1.25 9.73
CA PRO A 94 -10.91 -0.15 9.46
C PRO A 94 -10.60 -0.49 8.01
N SER A 95 -10.10 -1.71 7.81
CA SER A 95 -9.76 -2.22 6.48
C SER A 95 -10.98 -2.56 5.64
N ASP A 96 -11.11 -1.96 4.46
CA ASP A 96 -12.16 -2.29 3.49
C ASP A 96 -11.70 -3.43 2.55
N SER A 97 -12.36 -4.58 2.62
CA SER A 97 -12.04 -5.74 1.78
C SER A 97 -12.38 -5.55 0.31
N SER A 98 -13.42 -4.78 0.00
CA SER A 98 -13.82 -4.51 -1.38
C SER A 98 -12.80 -3.57 -2.01
N ARG A 99 -12.42 -2.51 -1.31
CA ARG A 99 -11.38 -1.58 -1.77
C ARG A 99 -10.03 -2.28 -1.96
N TRP A 100 -9.67 -3.19 -1.06
CA TRP A 100 -8.49 -4.03 -1.21
C TRP A 100 -8.52 -4.87 -2.50
N ALA A 101 -9.66 -5.49 -2.81
CA ALA A 101 -9.81 -6.29 -4.03
C ALA A 101 -9.64 -5.44 -5.30
N GLU A 102 -10.14 -4.21 -5.29
CA GLU A 102 -9.98 -3.26 -6.41
C GLU A 102 -8.51 -2.84 -6.63
N TRP A 103 -7.77 -2.57 -5.55
CA TRP A 103 -6.33 -2.27 -5.63
C TRP A 103 -5.54 -3.45 -6.20
N ILE A 104 -5.82 -4.65 -5.72
CA ILE A 104 -5.19 -5.87 -6.19
C ILE A 104 -5.50 -6.11 -7.67
N ALA A 105 -6.76 -5.98 -8.09
CA ALA A 105 -7.13 -6.13 -9.50
C ALA A 105 -6.40 -5.12 -10.41
N THR A 106 -6.20 -3.90 -9.89
CA THR A 106 -5.47 -2.83 -10.61
C THR A 106 -3.98 -3.20 -10.76
N ALA A 107 -3.31 -3.57 -9.68
CA ALA A 107 -1.90 -3.95 -9.72
C ALA A 107 -1.66 -5.26 -10.52
N ASP A 108 -2.58 -6.23 -10.43
CA ASP A 108 -2.55 -7.45 -11.23
C ASP A 108 -2.60 -7.15 -12.74
N GLN A 109 -3.39 -6.15 -13.15
CA GLN A 109 -3.48 -5.75 -14.55
C GLN A 109 -2.20 -5.06 -15.05
N LEU A 110 -1.54 -4.27 -14.19
CA LEU A 110 -0.35 -3.50 -14.56
C LEU A 110 0.93 -4.35 -14.58
N PHE A 111 1.13 -5.17 -13.55
CA PHE A 111 2.41 -5.83 -13.32
C PHE A 111 2.34 -7.35 -13.49
N GLY A 112 1.13 -7.92 -13.49
CA GLY A 112 0.92 -9.37 -13.42
C GLY A 112 1.29 -9.93 -12.04
N ARG A 113 0.66 -11.04 -11.65
CA ARG A 113 1.12 -11.81 -10.48
C ARG A 113 2.25 -12.73 -10.90
N THR A 114 3.41 -12.57 -10.28
CA THR A 114 4.39 -13.65 -10.24
C THR A 114 3.76 -14.80 -9.45
N LYS A 115 3.47 -15.91 -10.15
CA LYS A 115 2.97 -17.14 -9.54
C LYS A 115 4.06 -17.83 -8.74
#